data_AF-U6L2D4-F1
#
_entry.id   AF-U6L2D4-F1
#
_cell.length_a   1.000
_cell.length_b   1.000
_cell.length_c   1.000
_cell.angle_alpha   90.00
_cell.angle_beta   90.00
_cell.angle_gamma   90.00
#
_symmetry.space_group_name_H-M   'P 1'
#
loop_
_entity.id
_entity.type
_entity.pdbx_description
1 polymer ?
#
loop_
_entity_poly.entity_id
_entity_poly.type
_entity_poly.pdbx_seq_one_letter_code
_entity_poly.pdbx_strand_id
1 'polypeptide(L)'
;MSAKDAPPTRQPLTSRASMVGTGGDFSTVVLVDVAGKPLMNLHRVPQHVTVSDVKRKISERLKEVGRNLPADLMILKYGENAETEMEEERPLTFYNTMGLSKVQVQISKRHKFDINVVVVKPEAKCLCIKKTAREELPFMVRVPSTCYVKQLRMEIARRMNCNVDRHELELFFDPELQEHIVIEGTCRARGINHLGTVYTKFPPNFDIDHLAPLEVPRETVADEAAKKEEQATSAAVEQKPAEDILTDTTEAEEDKGAPKSAIQLDFEKAAGKNLTMSSAQAADFARKLGYSPSSKDAASLPTQVDYKAFQTFLTGALHAEDLAEAFQQFFALFDTQGSGDLSAKQLCNIVQMYGNEPLSKDEAKKFTEIVMGSEGVLPIKVIVDRIMEGQI
;
A
#
# COMPACT_ATOMS: atom_id res chain seq x y z
N MET A 1 -32.00 -45.29 -28.36
CA MET A 1 -31.46 -44.66 -29.57
C MET A 1 -32.07 -43.26 -29.68
N SER A 2 -31.20 -42.25 -29.78
CA SER A 2 -31.42 -40.85 -30.25
C SER A 2 -32.47 -39.99 -29.53
N ALA A 3 -32.10 -38.99 -28.71
CA ALA A 3 -31.48 -37.68 -29.03
C ALA A 3 -32.48 -36.72 -29.72
N LYS A 4 -32.92 -35.65 -29.03
CA LYS A 4 -32.41 -34.24 -29.11
C LYS A 4 -33.14 -33.44 -30.21
N ASP A 5 -33.49 -32.15 -30.13
CA ASP A 5 -33.30 -31.06 -29.16
C ASP A 5 -34.35 -29.97 -29.48
N ALA A 6 -34.82 -29.28 -28.45
CA ALA A 6 -35.62 -28.04 -28.51
C ALA A 6 -34.68 -26.80 -28.49
N PRO A 7 -35.17 -25.56 -28.73
CA PRO A 7 -34.44 -24.50 -29.45
C PRO A 7 -33.46 -23.72 -28.57
N PRO A 8 -32.44 -23.04 -29.14
CA PRO A 8 -31.61 -22.15 -28.35
C PRO A 8 -32.21 -20.74 -28.27
N THR A 9 -32.39 -20.39 -27.02
CA THR A 9 -32.61 -19.11 -26.36
C THR A 9 -31.73 -17.97 -26.89
N ARG A 10 -32.32 -16.77 -26.89
CA ARG A 10 -31.73 -15.47 -27.25
C ARG A 10 -30.39 -15.21 -26.54
N GLN A 11 -29.37 -14.86 -27.31
CA GLN A 11 -28.12 -14.26 -26.81
C GLN A 11 -28.28 -12.73 -26.64
N PRO A 12 -27.57 -12.12 -25.67
CA PRO A 12 -27.65 -10.69 -25.41
C PRO A 12 -26.93 -9.87 -26.49
N LEU A 13 -27.51 -8.71 -26.79
CA LEU A 13 -27.09 -7.72 -27.78
C LEU A 13 -25.61 -7.36 -27.61
N THR A 14 -24.78 -7.84 -28.54
CA THR A 14 -23.50 -7.19 -28.83
C THR A 14 -23.83 -5.83 -29.43
N SER A 15 -23.46 -4.76 -28.73
CA SER A 15 -23.49 -3.41 -29.29
C SER A 15 -22.54 -3.38 -30.48
N ARG A 16 -23.11 -3.48 -31.69
CA ARG A 16 -22.40 -3.21 -32.94
C ARG A 16 -21.97 -1.74 -32.90
N ALA A 17 -20.71 -1.48 -32.56
CA ALA A 17 -20.06 -0.22 -32.85
C ALA A 17 -20.16 0.01 -34.36
N SER A 18 -20.88 1.05 -34.77
CA SER A 18 -21.03 1.41 -36.17
C SER A 18 -19.67 1.87 -36.71
N MET A 19 -19.06 1.06 -37.57
CA MET A 19 -17.96 1.51 -38.42
C MET A 19 -18.51 2.50 -39.46
N VAL A 20 -18.51 3.78 -39.11
CA VAL A 20 -18.77 4.87 -40.05
C VAL A 20 -17.60 5.83 -39.96
N GLY A 21 -16.93 6.08 -41.08
CA GLY A 21 -16.09 7.26 -41.28
C GLY A 21 -14.59 7.00 -41.38
N THR A 22 -14.12 6.99 -42.63
CA THR A 22 -12.74 7.21 -43.04
C THR A 22 -12.20 8.53 -42.47
N GLY A 23 -11.53 8.48 -41.33
CA GLY A 23 -10.87 9.62 -40.72
C GLY A 23 -9.44 9.25 -40.35
N GLY A 24 -8.49 9.60 -41.23
CA GLY A 24 -7.02 9.59 -41.08
C GLY A 24 -6.38 8.47 -40.25
N ASP A 25 -5.38 7.77 -40.79
CA ASP A 25 -4.62 6.72 -40.08
C ASP A 25 -4.02 7.18 -38.73
N PHE A 26 -3.98 8.50 -38.49
CA PHE A 26 -3.41 9.13 -37.33
C PHE A 26 -4.37 10.12 -36.65
N SER A 27 -4.30 10.19 -35.32
CA SER A 27 -4.93 11.19 -34.48
C SER A 27 -3.89 11.96 -33.67
N THR A 28 -4.24 13.17 -33.26
CA THR A 28 -3.48 13.93 -32.25
C THR A 28 -4.12 13.69 -30.89
N VAL A 29 -3.39 13.10 -29.94
CA VAL A 29 -3.86 12.91 -28.56
C VAL A 29 -3.41 14.12 -27.75
N VAL A 30 -4.35 14.90 -27.24
CA VAL A 30 -4.09 16.03 -26.37
C VAL A 30 -4.34 15.63 -24.93
N LEU A 31 -3.27 15.58 -24.15
CA LEU A 31 -3.33 15.27 -22.74
C LEU A 31 -3.64 16.52 -21.94
N VAL A 32 -4.64 16.40 -21.07
CA VAL A 32 -5.04 17.47 -20.14
C VAL A 32 -4.91 17.00 -18.69
N ASP A 33 -4.63 17.94 -17.79
CA ASP A 33 -4.67 17.70 -16.35
C ASP A 33 -6.11 17.64 -15.81
N VAL A 34 -6.26 17.43 -14.50
CA VAL A 34 -7.57 17.37 -13.83
C VAL A 34 -8.33 18.71 -13.91
N ALA A 35 -7.64 19.82 -14.14
CA ALA A 35 -8.23 21.14 -14.36
C ALA A 35 -8.50 21.45 -15.84
N GLY A 36 -8.33 20.45 -16.74
CA GLY A 36 -8.52 20.60 -18.19
C GLY A 36 -7.41 21.37 -18.90
N LYS A 37 -6.30 21.69 -18.23
CA LYS A 37 -5.17 22.41 -18.83
C LYS A 37 -4.34 21.46 -19.68
N PRO A 38 -3.95 21.86 -20.91
CA PRO A 38 -3.13 21.01 -21.78
C PRO A 38 -1.74 20.80 -21.17
N LEU A 39 -1.38 19.54 -20.99
CA LEU A 39 -0.07 19.10 -20.50
C LEU A 39 0.89 18.80 -21.65
N MET A 40 0.43 18.04 -22.65
CA MET A 40 1.22 17.71 -23.84
C MET A 40 0.33 17.27 -25.00
N ASN A 41 0.89 17.31 -26.21
CA ASN A 41 0.27 16.78 -27.40
C ASN A 41 1.13 15.67 -28.00
N LEU A 42 0.53 14.51 -28.23
CA LEU A 42 1.11 13.47 -29.06
C LEU A 42 0.56 13.63 -30.48
N HIS A 43 1.42 14.06 -31.39
CA HIS A 43 1.07 14.19 -32.80
C HIS A 43 1.26 12.86 -33.53
N ARG A 44 0.44 12.64 -34.55
CA ARG A 44 0.52 11.48 -35.45
C ARG A 44 0.48 10.12 -34.72
N VAL A 45 -0.41 9.97 -33.74
CA VAL A 45 -0.62 8.69 -33.06
C VAL A 45 -1.47 7.79 -33.95
N PRO A 46 -0.99 6.61 -34.39
CA PRO A 46 -1.78 5.75 -35.25
C PRO A 46 -3.05 5.27 -34.52
N GLN A 47 -4.20 5.26 -35.19
CA GLN A 47 -5.47 4.97 -34.51
C GLN A 47 -5.64 3.50 -34.09
N HIS A 48 -4.91 2.57 -34.74
CA HIS A 48 -4.92 1.15 -34.39
C HIS A 48 -4.10 0.82 -33.14
N VAL A 49 -3.35 1.79 -32.60
CA VAL A 49 -2.53 1.61 -31.41
C VAL A 49 -3.43 1.50 -30.18
N THR A 50 -3.05 0.59 -29.28
CA THR A 50 -3.78 0.34 -28.03
C THR A 50 -3.60 1.48 -27.04
N VAL A 51 -4.52 1.61 -26.10
CA VAL A 51 -4.40 2.59 -25.01
C VAL A 51 -3.15 2.31 -24.16
N SER A 52 -2.76 1.05 -23.96
CA SER A 52 -1.55 0.69 -23.21
C SER A 52 -0.27 1.21 -23.87
N ASP A 53 -0.17 1.14 -25.19
CA ASP A 53 0.94 1.68 -25.97
C ASP A 53 0.98 3.21 -25.93
N VAL A 54 -0.19 3.86 -25.96
CA VAL A 54 -0.30 5.31 -25.77
C VAL A 54 0.21 5.70 -24.38
N LYS A 55 -0.23 5.01 -23.31
CA LYS A 55 0.26 5.23 -21.93
C LYS A 55 1.78 5.07 -21.85
N ARG A 56 2.35 4.05 -22.50
CA ARG A 56 3.80 3.82 -22.58
C ARG A 56 4.52 5.00 -23.22
N LYS A 57 4.02 5.49 -24.36
CA LYS A 57 4.58 6.64 -25.06
C LYS A 57 4.51 7.92 -24.23
N ILE A 58 3.39 8.15 -23.54
CA ILE A 58 3.23 9.28 -22.62
C ILE A 58 4.27 9.19 -21.50
N SER A 59 4.45 7.99 -20.92
CA SER A 59 5.41 7.78 -19.83
C SER A 59 6.84 8.09 -20.26
N GLU A 60 7.25 7.65 -21.46
CA GLU A 60 8.54 8.00 -22.05
C GLU A 60 8.72 9.51 -22.19
N ARG A 61 7.72 10.21 -22.76
CA ARG A 61 7.77 11.67 -22.95
C ARG A 61 7.79 12.44 -21.63
N LEU A 62 7.08 11.95 -20.61
CA LEU A 62 7.13 12.55 -19.27
C LEU A 62 8.53 12.45 -18.67
N LYS A 63 9.22 11.31 -18.85
CA LYS A 63 10.60 11.13 -18.37
C LYS A 63 11.57 12.11 -19.02
N GLU A 64 11.41 12.38 -20.32
CA GLU A 64 12.23 13.39 -21.04
C GLU A 64 12.11 14.79 -20.44
N VAL A 65 10.93 15.16 -19.90
CA VAL A 65 10.69 16.47 -19.26
C VAL A 65 10.90 16.46 -17.74
N GLY A 66 11.55 15.42 -17.19
CA GLY A 66 11.87 15.31 -15.77
C GLY A 66 10.69 14.93 -14.87
N ARG A 67 9.57 14.43 -15.43
CA ARG A 67 8.41 13.92 -14.68
C ARG A 67 8.38 12.40 -14.74
N ASN A 68 8.07 11.74 -13.62
CA ASN A 68 7.94 10.29 -13.59
C ASN A 68 6.50 9.88 -13.28
N LEU A 69 5.75 9.54 -14.33
CA LEU A 69 4.46 8.85 -14.21
C LEU A 69 4.53 7.60 -15.08
N PRO A 70 4.48 6.41 -14.47
CA PRO A 70 4.52 5.17 -15.24
C PRO A 70 3.19 4.76 -15.85
N ALA A 71 3.25 4.06 -16.98
CA ALA A 71 2.09 3.72 -17.80
C ALA A 71 1.03 2.90 -17.05
N ASP A 72 1.45 1.95 -16.22
CA ASP A 72 0.61 1.12 -15.35
C ASP A 72 -0.21 1.93 -14.32
N LEU A 73 0.27 3.14 -13.98
CA LEU A 73 -0.38 4.03 -13.04
C LEU A 73 -1.25 5.09 -13.73
N MET A 74 -1.19 5.17 -15.06
CA MET A 74 -1.96 6.13 -15.82
C MET A 74 -3.37 5.62 -16.02
N ILE A 75 -4.33 6.44 -15.61
CA ILE A 75 -5.71 6.31 -16.01
C ILE A 75 -5.95 7.38 -17.07
N LEU A 76 -6.27 6.93 -18.29
CA LEU A 76 -6.66 7.78 -19.39
C LEU A 76 -8.18 7.80 -19.44
N LYS A 77 -8.76 9.00 -19.36
CA LYS A 77 -10.20 9.18 -19.43
C LYS A 77 -10.58 10.02 -20.64
N TYR A 78 -11.71 9.70 -21.26
CA TYR A 78 -12.24 10.39 -22.43
C TYR A 78 -13.68 10.87 -22.19
N GLY A 79 -14.17 11.76 -23.04
CA GLY A 79 -15.47 12.43 -22.91
C GLY A 79 -15.35 13.88 -22.45
N GLU A 80 -16.42 14.66 -22.57
CA GLU A 80 -16.45 16.11 -22.29
C GLU A 80 -16.01 16.45 -20.85
N ASN A 81 -16.30 15.56 -19.91
CA ASN A 81 -15.95 15.70 -18.48
C ASN A 81 -14.96 14.62 -17.98
N ALA A 82 -14.33 13.86 -18.88
CA ALA A 82 -13.44 12.75 -18.51
C ALA A 82 -14.09 11.73 -17.55
N GLU A 83 -15.34 11.37 -17.78
CA GLU A 83 -16.10 10.47 -16.91
C GLU A 83 -15.76 9.00 -17.17
N THR A 84 -15.36 8.64 -18.38
CA THR A 84 -15.15 7.25 -18.79
C THR A 84 -13.67 6.90 -18.89
N GLU A 85 -13.24 5.86 -18.18
CA GLU A 85 -11.90 5.28 -18.27
C GLU A 85 -11.74 4.49 -19.57
N MET A 86 -10.59 4.66 -20.23
CA MET A 86 -10.22 3.91 -21.42
C MET A 86 -9.62 2.55 -21.03
N GLU A 87 -10.18 1.47 -21.56
CA GLU A 87 -9.67 0.10 -21.48
C GLU A 87 -8.31 -0.04 -22.19
N GLU A 88 -7.38 -0.80 -21.59
CA GLU A 88 -5.97 -0.87 -22.01
C GLU A 88 -5.76 -1.53 -23.38
N GLU A 89 -6.48 -2.62 -23.65
CA GLU A 89 -6.36 -3.43 -24.88
C GLU A 89 -7.18 -2.87 -26.05
N ARG A 90 -7.98 -1.82 -25.81
CA ARG A 90 -8.79 -1.23 -26.88
C ARG A 90 -7.93 -0.31 -27.75
N PRO A 91 -8.12 -0.33 -29.09
CA PRO A 91 -7.47 0.61 -29.97
C PRO A 91 -8.07 2.01 -29.82
N LEU A 92 -7.30 3.05 -30.13
CA LEU A 92 -7.78 4.44 -30.13
C LEU A 92 -8.98 4.67 -31.06
N THR A 93 -9.09 3.91 -32.17
CA THR A 93 -10.27 3.95 -33.06
C THR A 93 -11.59 3.76 -32.33
N PHE A 94 -11.61 2.95 -31.26
CA PHE A 94 -12.83 2.69 -30.49
C PHE A 94 -13.35 3.96 -29.79
N TYR A 95 -12.44 4.80 -29.31
CA TYR A 95 -12.76 6.03 -28.58
C TYR A 95 -12.93 7.22 -29.52
N ASN A 96 -12.41 7.13 -30.75
CA ASN A 96 -12.56 8.13 -31.77
C ASN A 96 -13.77 7.86 -32.68
N THR A 97 -14.95 7.69 -32.08
CA THR A 97 -16.19 7.30 -32.79
C THR A 97 -16.66 8.33 -33.81
N MET A 98 -16.22 9.59 -33.68
CA MET A 98 -16.57 10.71 -34.55
C MET A 98 -15.52 10.99 -35.65
N GLY A 99 -14.44 10.17 -35.72
CA GLY A 99 -13.37 10.35 -36.71
C GLY A 99 -12.60 11.67 -36.55
N LEU A 100 -12.55 12.21 -35.34
CA LEU A 100 -11.89 13.48 -35.05
C LEU A 100 -10.38 13.32 -35.19
N SER A 101 -9.73 14.31 -35.81
CA SER A 101 -8.26 14.37 -35.90
C SER A 101 -7.60 14.66 -34.55
N LYS A 102 -8.38 15.04 -33.53
CA LYS A 102 -7.94 15.41 -32.19
C LYS A 102 -8.78 14.68 -31.14
N VAL A 103 -8.12 13.94 -30.26
CA VAL A 103 -8.73 13.26 -29.11
C VAL A 103 -8.18 13.91 -27.84
N GLN A 104 -9.06 14.48 -27.02
CA GLN A 104 -8.69 15.03 -25.72
C GLN A 104 -8.82 13.94 -24.66
N VAL A 105 -7.76 13.74 -23.88
CA VAL A 105 -7.68 12.69 -22.87
C VAL A 105 -7.19 13.29 -21.57
N GLN A 106 -7.92 13.08 -20.50
CA GLN A 106 -7.50 13.49 -19.17
C GLN A 106 -6.63 12.41 -18.55
N ILE A 107 -5.48 12.81 -18.01
CA ILE A 107 -4.57 11.92 -17.29
C ILE A 107 -4.81 12.03 -15.78
N SER A 108 -4.96 10.90 -15.12
CA SER A 108 -5.00 10.80 -13.66
C SER A 108 -4.10 9.67 -13.17
N LYS A 109 -3.62 9.80 -11.92
CA LYS A 109 -2.76 8.80 -11.29
C LYS A 109 -3.62 7.81 -10.52
N ARG A 110 -3.40 6.52 -10.75
CA ARG A 110 -4.02 5.44 -9.99
C ARG A 110 -3.36 5.35 -8.60
N HIS A 111 -4.17 5.50 -7.55
CA HIS A 111 -3.69 5.50 -6.15
C HIS A 111 -3.75 4.13 -5.47
N LYS A 112 -4.59 3.22 -5.97
CA LYS A 112 -4.74 1.84 -5.51
C LYS A 112 -4.59 0.87 -6.67
N PHE A 113 -3.96 -0.28 -6.48
CA PHE A 113 -3.83 -1.34 -7.47
C PHE A 113 -4.54 -2.60 -7.00
N ASP A 114 -5.28 -3.21 -7.90
CA ASP A 114 -5.77 -4.57 -7.76
C ASP A 114 -4.66 -5.55 -8.16
N ILE A 115 -4.48 -6.61 -7.39
CA ILE A 115 -3.53 -7.69 -7.59
C ILE A 115 -4.31 -9.01 -7.58
N ASN A 116 -4.03 -9.87 -8.54
CA ASN A 116 -4.61 -11.21 -8.61
C ASN A 116 -3.76 -12.15 -7.76
N VAL A 117 -4.37 -12.75 -6.74
CA VAL A 117 -3.71 -13.71 -5.85
C VAL A 117 -4.26 -15.09 -6.16
N VAL A 118 -3.38 -16.05 -6.46
CA VAL A 118 -3.76 -17.42 -6.76
C VAL A 118 -3.24 -18.33 -5.66
N VAL A 119 -4.14 -18.96 -4.93
CA VAL A 119 -3.78 -19.97 -3.94
C VAL A 119 -3.65 -21.31 -4.65
N VAL A 120 -2.46 -21.90 -4.57
CA VAL A 120 -2.14 -23.17 -5.21
C VAL A 120 -2.17 -24.28 -4.18
N LYS A 121 -3.06 -25.26 -4.39
CA LYS A 121 -3.12 -26.47 -3.59
C LYS A 121 -2.22 -27.54 -4.22
N PRO A 122 -1.15 -27.98 -3.53
CA PRO A 122 -0.22 -28.94 -4.09
C PRO A 122 -0.90 -30.31 -4.30
N GLU A 123 -0.41 -31.06 -5.29
CA GLU A 123 -0.88 -32.43 -5.53
C GLU A 123 -0.53 -33.34 -4.35
N ALA A 124 -1.55 -33.77 -3.60
CA ALA A 124 -1.36 -34.76 -2.56
C ALA A 124 -1.28 -36.15 -3.20
N LYS A 125 -0.09 -36.75 -3.26
CA LYS A 125 0.07 -38.18 -3.54
C LYS A 125 -0.43 -38.97 -2.32
N CYS A 126 -1.72 -39.29 -2.29
CA CYS A 126 -2.23 -40.25 -1.33
C CYS A 126 -1.68 -41.64 -1.66
N LEU A 127 -1.36 -42.45 -0.63
CA LEU A 127 -0.99 -43.87 -0.80
C LEU A 127 -2.13 -44.70 -1.44
N CYS A 128 -3.34 -44.14 -1.49
CA CYS A 128 -4.47 -44.64 -2.24
C CYS A 128 -4.43 -44.03 -3.66
N ILE A 129 -4.48 -44.88 -4.70
CA ILE A 129 -4.30 -44.67 -6.15
C ILE A 129 -5.03 -43.44 -6.80
N LYS A 130 -5.82 -42.66 -6.06
CA LYS A 130 -6.46 -41.44 -6.56
C LYS A 130 -5.50 -40.25 -6.47
N LYS A 131 -4.92 -39.87 -7.62
CA LYS A 131 -4.29 -38.56 -7.80
C LYS A 131 -5.36 -37.48 -7.67
N THR A 132 -5.29 -36.64 -6.64
CA THR A 132 -6.03 -35.38 -6.61
C THR A 132 -5.32 -34.38 -7.53
N ALA A 133 -6.07 -33.80 -8.45
CA ALA A 133 -5.54 -32.80 -9.38
C ALA A 133 -5.16 -31.52 -8.61
N ARG A 134 -4.12 -30.83 -9.10
CA ARG A 134 -3.74 -29.47 -8.68
C ARG A 134 -4.95 -28.54 -8.81
N GLU A 135 -5.21 -27.77 -7.75
CA GLU A 135 -6.34 -26.84 -7.66
C GLU A 135 -5.80 -25.43 -7.45
N GLU A 136 -6.31 -24.48 -8.24
CA GLU A 136 -5.93 -23.07 -8.22
C GLU A 136 -7.14 -22.21 -7.89
N LEU A 137 -7.01 -21.41 -6.84
CA LEU A 137 -8.10 -20.62 -6.27
C LEU A 137 -7.74 -19.12 -6.37
N PRO A 138 -8.15 -18.44 -7.46
CA PRO A 138 -7.84 -17.03 -7.67
C PRO A 138 -8.80 -16.11 -6.89
N PHE A 139 -8.26 -15.08 -6.26
CA PHE A 139 -9.04 -13.97 -5.72
C PHE A 139 -8.28 -12.64 -5.86
N MET A 140 -9.01 -11.53 -5.83
CA MET A 140 -8.39 -10.20 -5.94
C MET A 140 -8.09 -9.60 -4.57
N VAL A 141 -7.02 -8.81 -4.52
CA VAL A 141 -6.65 -7.96 -3.38
C VAL A 141 -6.36 -6.55 -3.87
N ARG A 142 -6.92 -5.55 -3.18
CA ARG A 142 -6.75 -4.14 -3.51
C ARG A 142 -5.80 -3.49 -2.50
N VAL A 143 -4.68 -2.95 -2.98
CA VAL A 143 -3.66 -2.33 -2.12
C VAL A 143 -3.28 -0.92 -2.61
N PRO A 144 -2.76 -0.04 -1.73
CA PRO A 144 -2.22 1.25 -2.15
C PRO A 144 -1.06 1.11 -3.13
N SER A 145 -0.87 2.14 -3.96
CA SER A 145 0.18 2.16 -4.98
C SER A 145 1.62 2.11 -4.45
N THR A 146 1.78 2.53 -3.20
CA THR A 146 3.03 2.56 -2.45
C THR A 146 3.20 1.35 -1.53
N CYS A 147 2.32 0.34 -1.66
CA CYS A 147 2.31 -0.84 -0.79
C CYS A 147 3.64 -1.60 -0.85
N TYR A 148 4.17 -1.93 0.33
CA TYR A 148 5.34 -2.80 0.49
C TYR A 148 4.93 -4.27 0.38
N VAL A 149 5.86 -5.14 -0.05
CA VAL A 149 5.56 -6.58 -0.17
C VAL A 149 5.12 -7.18 1.18
N LYS A 150 5.67 -6.70 2.30
CA LYS A 150 5.22 -7.08 3.65
C LYS A 150 3.76 -6.68 3.93
N GLN A 151 3.35 -5.47 3.52
CA GLN A 151 1.97 -5.01 3.65
C GLN A 151 1.02 -5.83 2.77
N LEU A 152 1.45 -6.15 1.53
CA LEU A 152 0.70 -7.04 0.65
C LEU A 152 0.48 -8.41 1.30
N ARG A 153 1.50 -9.03 1.90
CA ARG A 153 1.36 -10.32 2.62
C ARG A 153 0.34 -10.24 3.76
N MET A 154 0.41 -9.17 4.56
CA MET A 154 -0.55 -8.95 5.64
C MET A 154 -1.98 -8.81 5.12
N GLU A 155 -2.17 -8.09 4.01
CA GLU A 155 -3.49 -7.89 3.41
C GLU A 155 -4.04 -9.18 2.79
N ILE A 156 -3.18 -9.97 2.13
CA ILE A 156 -3.54 -11.29 1.60
C ILE A 156 -3.93 -12.22 2.75
N ALA A 157 -3.13 -12.32 3.81
CA ALA A 157 -3.43 -13.14 4.99
C ALA A 157 -4.75 -12.71 5.66
N ARG A 158 -5.00 -11.40 5.78
CA ARG A 158 -6.26 -10.85 6.26
C ARG A 158 -7.43 -11.27 5.37
N ARG A 159 -7.28 -11.16 4.04
CA ARG A 159 -8.31 -11.50 3.06
C ARG A 159 -8.65 -13.00 3.08
N MET A 160 -7.64 -13.85 3.28
CA MET A 160 -7.80 -15.30 3.37
C MET A 160 -8.47 -15.78 4.67
N ASN A 161 -8.48 -14.95 5.72
CA ASN A 161 -9.12 -15.24 7.02
C ASN A 161 -8.78 -16.63 7.61
N CYS A 162 -7.59 -17.15 7.30
CA CYS A 162 -7.22 -18.54 7.55
C CYS A 162 -6.36 -18.74 8.81
N ASN A 163 -6.29 -17.75 9.72
CA ASN A 163 -5.48 -17.75 10.95
C ASN A 163 -3.99 -18.08 10.76
N VAL A 164 -3.48 -18.04 9.53
CA VAL A 164 -2.04 -18.20 9.26
C VAL A 164 -1.30 -16.95 9.71
N ASP A 165 -0.13 -17.15 10.32
CA ASP A 165 0.71 -16.03 10.70
C ASP A 165 1.04 -15.21 9.45
N ARG A 166 0.79 -13.89 9.55
CA ARG A 166 0.99 -12.93 8.47
C ARG A 166 2.45 -12.89 7.99
N HIS A 167 3.39 -13.40 8.79
CA HIS A 167 4.82 -13.47 8.51
C HIS A 167 5.24 -14.76 7.78
N GLU A 168 4.47 -15.84 7.92
CA GLU A 168 4.74 -17.14 7.29
C GLU A 168 4.19 -17.25 5.87
N LEU A 169 3.39 -16.27 5.44
CA LEU A 169 2.82 -16.28 4.10
C LEU A 169 3.90 -16.04 3.04
N GLU A 170 4.19 -17.07 2.25
CA GLU A 170 5.10 -17.01 1.11
C GLU A 170 4.35 -16.62 -0.17
N LEU A 171 4.93 -15.70 -0.92
CA LEU A 171 4.42 -15.26 -2.22
C LEU A 171 5.41 -15.62 -3.33
N PHE A 172 4.89 -15.98 -4.50
CA PHE A 172 5.65 -16.46 -5.65
C PHE A 172 5.20 -15.77 -6.95
N PHE A 173 6.11 -15.63 -7.92
CA PHE A 173 5.77 -15.15 -9.27
C PHE A 173 5.26 -16.26 -10.19
N ASP A 174 5.63 -17.50 -9.91
CA ASP A 174 5.35 -18.66 -10.76
C ASP A 174 4.25 -19.55 -10.15
N PRO A 175 3.29 -20.06 -10.95
CA PRO A 175 2.40 -21.15 -10.53
C PRO A 175 3.14 -22.37 -9.95
N GLU A 176 4.36 -22.68 -10.38
CA GLU A 176 5.15 -23.80 -9.84
C GLU A 176 5.74 -23.55 -8.44
N LEU A 177 5.54 -22.35 -7.87
CA LEU A 177 6.01 -21.94 -6.55
C LEU A 177 7.55 -22.04 -6.40
N GLN A 178 8.28 -21.80 -7.48
CA GLN A 178 9.75 -21.88 -7.50
C GLN A 178 10.41 -20.51 -7.27
N GLU A 179 9.82 -19.45 -7.84
CA GLU A 179 10.38 -18.10 -7.76
C GLU A 179 9.75 -17.29 -6.62
N HIS A 180 10.48 -17.17 -5.51
CA HIS A 180 10.04 -16.44 -4.32
C HIS A 180 10.05 -14.92 -4.53
N ILE A 181 9.00 -14.26 -4.06
CA ILE A 181 8.94 -12.81 -3.96
C ILE A 181 9.69 -12.36 -2.70
N VAL A 182 10.80 -11.66 -2.90
CA VAL A 182 11.62 -11.07 -1.84
C VAL A 182 10.81 -10.06 -1.02
N ILE A 183 10.94 -10.13 0.31
CA ILE A 183 10.11 -9.40 1.29
C ILE A 183 10.38 -7.88 1.28
N GLU A 184 11.58 -7.48 0.87
CA GLU A 184 12.03 -6.09 1.00
C GLU A 184 11.67 -5.24 -0.22
N GLY A 185 11.12 -4.05 0.03
CA GLY A 185 10.82 -3.05 -0.99
C GLY A 185 9.33 -2.95 -1.33
N THR A 186 9.03 -2.00 -2.22
CA THR A 186 7.66 -1.79 -2.71
C THR A 186 7.28 -2.91 -3.67
N CYS A 187 5.99 -3.26 -3.71
CA CYS A 187 5.45 -4.27 -4.63
C CYS A 187 5.95 -4.03 -6.07
N ARG A 188 5.97 -2.76 -6.46
CA ARG A 188 6.37 -2.30 -7.79
C ARG A 188 7.86 -2.41 -8.07
N ALA A 189 8.72 -2.14 -7.10
CA ALA A 189 10.16 -2.36 -7.24
C ALA A 189 10.50 -3.84 -7.45
N ARG A 190 9.61 -4.74 -7.02
CA ARG A 190 9.71 -6.18 -7.23
C ARG A 190 8.96 -6.67 -8.46
N GLY A 191 8.38 -5.80 -9.29
CA GLY A 191 7.69 -6.20 -10.51
C GLY A 191 6.21 -6.60 -10.33
N ILE A 192 5.66 -6.45 -9.12
CA ILE A 192 4.22 -6.63 -8.87
C ILE A 192 3.51 -5.34 -9.29
N ASN A 193 2.89 -5.38 -10.46
CA ASN A 193 2.16 -4.26 -11.04
C ASN A 193 0.64 -4.44 -10.88
N HIS A 194 -0.13 -3.42 -11.27
CA HIS A 194 -1.58 -3.53 -11.31
C HIS A 194 -2.04 -4.68 -12.23
N LEU A 195 -3.03 -5.45 -11.75
CA LEU A 195 -3.52 -6.71 -12.34
C LEU A 195 -2.45 -7.79 -12.49
N GLY A 196 -1.28 -7.60 -11.86
CA GLY A 196 -0.26 -8.64 -11.74
C GLY A 196 -0.78 -9.83 -10.97
N THR A 197 -0.27 -11.02 -11.32
CA THR A 197 -0.63 -12.27 -10.65
C THR A 197 0.49 -12.67 -9.70
N VAL A 198 0.14 -12.99 -8.46
CA VAL A 198 1.03 -13.56 -7.46
C VAL A 198 0.44 -14.86 -6.94
N TYR A 199 1.30 -15.83 -6.65
CA TYR A 199 0.90 -17.16 -6.22
C TYR A 199 1.25 -17.34 -4.74
N THR A 200 0.47 -18.13 -4.02
CA THR A 200 0.75 -18.50 -2.63
C THR A 200 0.37 -19.95 -2.35
N LYS A 201 1.00 -20.55 -1.34
CA LYS A 201 0.71 -21.93 -0.92
C LYS A 201 -0.66 -22.00 -0.24
N PHE A 202 -1.37 -23.11 -0.44
CA PHE A 202 -2.65 -23.36 0.24
C PHE A 202 -2.49 -23.40 1.77
N PRO A 203 -3.04 -22.42 2.50
CA PRO A 203 -2.95 -22.39 3.95
C PRO A 203 -3.94 -23.37 4.61
N PRO A 204 -3.61 -23.92 5.81
CA PRO A 204 -4.57 -24.74 6.55
C PRO A 204 -5.80 -23.90 6.93
N ASN A 205 -7.00 -24.44 6.73
CA ASN A 205 -8.30 -23.77 6.96
C ASN A 205 -8.65 -22.63 5.99
N PHE A 206 -7.99 -22.53 4.83
CA PHE A 206 -8.40 -21.59 3.79
C PHE A 206 -9.70 -22.05 3.09
N ASP A 207 -10.63 -21.12 2.96
CA ASP A 207 -11.87 -21.30 2.19
C ASP A 207 -12.11 -20.07 1.30
N ILE A 208 -12.20 -20.30 -0.01
CA ILE A 208 -12.41 -19.25 -1.01
C ILE A 208 -13.80 -18.60 -0.89
N ASP A 209 -14.78 -19.34 -0.36
CA ASP A 209 -16.15 -18.85 -0.21
C ASP A 209 -16.29 -17.93 1.02
N HIS A 210 -15.31 -17.95 1.93
CA HIS A 210 -15.28 -17.17 3.18
C HIS A 210 -14.18 -16.10 3.21
N LEU A 211 -13.86 -15.50 2.06
CA LEU A 211 -12.90 -14.40 2.00
C LEU A 211 -13.45 -13.11 2.66
N ALA A 212 -12.64 -12.38 3.43
CA ALA A 212 -13.03 -11.14 4.13
C ALA A 212 -13.21 -9.95 3.15
N PRO A 213 -14.33 -9.21 3.10
CA PRO A 213 -14.69 -8.33 1.97
C PRO A 213 -13.56 -7.46 1.38
N LEU A 214 -13.51 -7.37 0.05
CA LEU A 214 -12.74 -6.34 -0.66
C LEU A 214 -13.28 -4.98 -0.21
N GLU A 215 -12.52 -4.21 0.57
CA GLU A 215 -12.94 -2.94 1.19
C GLU A 215 -14.12 -2.24 0.48
N VAL A 216 -15.31 -2.31 1.09
CA VAL A 216 -16.41 -1.37 0.85
C VAL A 216 -16.26 -0.25 1.89
N PRO A 217 -16.40 1.04 1.53
CA PRO A 217 -16.34 2.13 2.50
C PRO A 217 -17.27 1.85 3.68
N ARG A 218 -16.79 2.12 4.91
CA ARG A 218 -17.66 2.16 6.10
C ARG A 218 -18.73 3.24 5.86
N GLU A 219 -19.90 2.82 5.39
CA GLU A 219 -21.12 3.59 5.61
C GLU A 219 -21.40 3.60 7.11
N THR A 220 -21.58 4.80 7.63
CA THR A 220 -22.06 5.09 8.97
C THR A 220 -23.39 4.39 9.21
N VAL A 221 -23.43 3.44 10.14
CA VAL A 221 -24.69 3.01 10.75
C VAL A 221 -24.52 3.13 12.26
N ALA A 222 -24.87 4.32 12.75
CA ALA A 222 -25.35 4.48 14.10
C ALA A 222 -26.71 3.77 14.22
N ASP A 223 -26.99 3.30 15.44
CA ASP A 223 -28.27 2.78 15.93
C ASP A 223 -28.72 1.40 15.44
N GLU A 224 -28.39 0.36 16.22
CA GLU A 224 -29.42 -0.34 17.01
C GLU A 224 -28.80 -1.16 18.16
N ALA A 225 -29.02 -0.64 19.37
CA ALA A 225 -29.35 -1.35 20.61
C ALA A 225 -28.50 -2.55 21.09
N ALA A 226 -27.60 -2.20 22.02
CA ALA A 226 -27.31 -2.89 23.28
C ALA A 226 -28.27 -4.03 23.71
N LYS A 227 -27.70 -5.18 24.11
CA LYS A 227 -27.71 -5.65 25.52
C LYS A 227 -26.98 -6.98 25.76
N LYS A 228 -26.34 -7.01 26.94
CA LYS A 228 -25.74 -8.10 27.74
C LYS A 228 -24.24 -8.33 27.48
N GLU A 229 -23.35 -7.71 28.27
CA GLU A 229 -22.94 -8.08 29.66
C GLU A 229 -22.57 -9.56 29.76
N GLU A 230 -21.50 -9.99 30.40
CA GLU A 230 -20.29 -9.43 31.01
C GLU A 230 -19.53 -10.66 31.54
N GLN A 231 -18.25 -10.51 31.91
CA GLN A 231 -17.49 -11.39 32.81
C GLN A 231 -16.96 -12.72 32.24
N ALA A 232 -15.70 -13.12 32.46
CA ALA A 232 -14.64 -12.59 33.30
C ALA A 232 -13.31 -13.30 32.97
N THR A 233 -12.19 -12.58 33.16
CA THR A 233 -10.94 -12.97 33.86
C THR A 233 -10.35 -14.38 33.62
N SER A 234 -9.05 -14.64 33.50
CA SER A 234 -7.85 -13.99 34.05
C SER A 234 -6.60 -14.77 33.62
N ALA A 235 -5.42 -14.16 33.84
CA ALA A 235 -4.11 -14.75 34.19
C ALA A 235 -3.29 -15.37 33.03
N ALA A 236 -2.15 -14.76 32.65
CA ALA A 236 -0.79 -14.91 33.24
C ALA A 236 -0.14 -16.26 32.83
N VAL A 237 1.12 -16.42 32.42
CA VAL A 237 2.36 -15.66 32.59
C VAL A 237 3.46 -16.39 31.78
N GLU A 238 4.48 -15.66 31.28
CA GLU A 238 5.90 -16.08 31.00
C GLU A 238 6.19 -17.32 30.11
N GLN A 239 7.27 -17.46 29.32
CA GLN A 239 8.53 -16.74 29.10
C GLN A 239 9.13 -17.27 27.77
N LYS A 240 9.95 -16.42 27.12
CA LYS A 240 11.02 -16.69 26.12
C LYS A 240 11.98 -17.84 26.57
N PRO A 241 12.99 -18.32 25.79
CA PRO A 241 13.77 -17.63 24.75
C PRO A 241 14.32 -18.49 23.56
N ALA A 242 15.19 -17.85 22.77
CA ALA A 242 16.32 -18.41 22.00
C ALA A 242 15.96 -19.07 20.65
N GLU A 243 16.26 -18.42 19.51
CA GLU A 243 17.58 -18.36 18.82
C GLU A 243 17.79 -19.55 17.88
N ASP A 244 17.87 -19.27 16.58
CA ASP A 244 18.90 -19.79 15.65
C ASP A 244 18.64 -19.15 14.27
N ILE A 245 19.44 -18.19 13.81
CA ILE A 245 20.77 -18.31 13.17
C ILE A 245 20.68 -19.01 11.80
N LEU A 246 20.95 -18.23 10.75
CA LEU A 246 22.03 -18.43 9.79
C LEU A 246 21.98 -17.24 8.79
N THR A 247 22.79 -16.20 8.97
CA THR A 247 24.15 -16.06 8.44
C THR A 247 24.26 -16.47 6.97
N ASP A 248 24.50 -15.47 6.11
CA ASP A 248 25.47 -15.68 5.06
C ASP A 248 26.47 -14.53 5.06
N THR A 249 27.68 -14.91 5.42
CA THR A 249 28.93 -14.16 5.38
C THR A 249 29.29 -13.80 3.95
N THR A 250 29.63 -12.53 3.71
CA THR A 250 30.70 -12.19 2.77
C THR A 250 31.54 -11.08 3.38
N GLU A 251 32.59 -11.49 4.10
CA GLU A 251 33.80 -10.67 4.20
C GLU A 251 34.60 -10.93 2.93
N ALA A 252 34.65 -9.95 2.03
CA ALA A 252 35.77 -9.75 1.12
C ALA A 252 35.69 -8.35 0.51
N GLU A 253 36.64 -7.54 0.94
CA GLU A 253 37.29 -6.47 0.19
C GLU A 253 36.52 -5.16 -0.08
N GLU A 254 37.13 -4.09 0.41
CA GLU A 254 37.00 -2.75 -0.15
C GLU A 254 37.27 -2.80 -1.66
N ASP A 255 36.21 -2.69 -2.48
CA ASP A 255 36.34 -1.95 -3.73
C ASP A 255 35.01 -1.30 -4.16
N LYS A 256 35.18 -0.18 -4.83
CA LYS A 256 34.23 0.90 -5.10
C LYS A 256 32.95 0.44 -5.80
N GLY A 257 31.80 0.99 -5.38
CA GLY A 257 30.73 1.28 -6.33
C GLY A 257 29.26 1.05 -5.96
N ALA A 258 28.86 0.92 -4.70
CA ALA A 258 27.44 1.01 -4.34
C ALA A 258 27.04 2.46 -4.01
N PRO A 259 25.93 3.00 -4.57
CA PRO A 259 25.48 4.34 -4.22
C PRO A 259 25.03 4.34 -2.74
N LYS A 260 25.74 5.11 -1.91
CA LYS A 260 25.37 5.35 -0.51
C LYS A 260 23.91 5.79 -0.43
N SER A 261 23.13 5.16 0.45
CA SER A 261 21.73 5.52 0.64
C SER A 261 21.61 6.97 1.15
N ALA A 262 20.51 7.66 0.85
CA ALA A 262 20.31 9.04 1.31
C ALA A 262 20.41 9.16 2.85
N ILE A 263 19.89 8.16 3.57
CA ILE A 263 19.96 8.07 5.03
C ILE A 263 21.40 7.89 5.52
N GLN A 264 22.22 7.12 4.79
CA GLN A 264 23.65 6.96 5.11
C GLN A 264 24.42 8.26 4.91
N LEU A 265 24.16 8.99 3.83
CA LEU A 265 24.79 10.30 3.58
C LEU A 265 24.40 11.33 4.65
N ASP A 266 23.16 11.32 5.12
CA ASP A 266 22.71 12.25 6.16
C ASP A 266 23.19 11.83 7.55
N PHE A 267 23.32 10.53 7.82
CA PHE A 267 23.99 10.02 9.02
C PHE A 267 25.47 10.42 9.05
N GLU A 268 26.19 10.25 7.94
CA GLU A 268 27.61 10.64 7.84
C GLU A 268 27.80 12.16 8.05
N LYS A 269 26.89 12.99 7.53
CA LYS A 269 26.89 14.44 7.81
C LYS A 269 26.65 14.75 9.29
N ALA A 270 25.74 14.03 9.93
CA ALA A 270 25.40 14.23 11.34
C ALA A 270 26.48 13.69 12.30
N ALA A 271 27.12 12.58 11.95
CA ALA A 271 28.19 11.93 12.71
C ALA A 271 29.57 12.61 12.54
N GLY A 272 29.73 13.44 11.51
CA GLY A 272 30.95 14.20 11.26
C GLY A 272 32.16 13.31 10.98
N LYS A 273 33.37 13.75 11.38
CA LYS A 273 34.65 13.12 11.01
C LYS A 273 34.88 11.73 11.59
N ASN A 274 34.18 11.38 12.68
CA ASN A 274 34.39 10.11 13.38
C ASN A 274 33.42 9.01 12.92
N LEU A 275 32.46 9.31 12.05
CA LEU A 275 31.45 8.37 11.55
C LEU A 275 30.63 7.67 12.65
N THR A 276 30.66 8.21 13.87
CA THR A 276 29.87 7.77 15.02
C THR A 276 29.20 8.99 15.70
N MET A 277 28.03 8.77 16.30
CA MET A 277 27.33 9.79 17.09
C MET A 277 26.92 9.25 18.46
N SER A 278 26.61 10.12 19.42
CA SER A 278 26.15 9.67 20.74
C SER A 278 24.74 9.05 20.67
N SER A 279 24.37 8.22 21.65
CA SER A 279 23.04 7.61 21.72
C SER A 279 21.90 8.65 21.71
N ALA A 280 22.08 9.77 22.41
CA ALA A 280 21.11 10.87 22.40
C ALA A 280 20.99 11.53 21.02
N GLN A 281 22.12 11.77 20.34
CA GLN A 281 22.12 12.32 18.98
C GLN A 281 21.49 11.37 17.97
N ALA A 282 21.71 10.07 18.12
CA ALA A 282 21.09 9.04 17.30
C ALA A 282 19.56 9.00 17.49
N ALA A 283 19.07 9.07 18.73
CA ALA A 283 17.64 9.14 19.01
C ALA A 283 16.99 10.40 18.41
N ASP A 284 17.61 11.56 18.56
CA ASP A 284 17.12 12.81 17.98
C ASP A 284 17.18 12.79 16.44
N PHE A 285 18.19 12.14 15.86
CA PHE A 285 18.29 11.96 14.42
C PHE A 285 17.21 11.01 13.89
N ALA A 286 16.88 9.94 14.61
CA ALA A 286 15.76 9.06 14.28
C ALA A 286 14.41 9.82 14.31
N ARG A 287 14.20 10.71 15.30
CA ARG A 287 13.01 11.59 15.36
C ARG A 287 12.91 12.51 14.15
N LYS A 288 14.02 13.09 13.70
CA LYS A 288 14.07 13.91 12.46
C LYS A 288 13.75 13.11 11.20
N LEU A 289 14.00 11.80 11.21
CA LEU A 289 13.65 10.89 10.11
C LEU A 289 12.20 10.38 10.20
N GLY A 290 11.43 10.81 11.21
CA GLY A 290 10.02 10.43 11.39
C GLY A 290 9.80 9.17 12.23
N TYR A 291 10.84 8.67 12.93
CA TYR A 291 10.70 7.56 13.88
C TYR A 291 10.41 8.10 15.28
N SER A 292 9.68 7.35 16.10
CA SER A 292 9.28 7.71 17.46
C SER A 292 9.91 6.78 18.52
N PRO A 293 11.25 6.73 18.66
CA PRO A 293 11.88 5.88 19.66
C PRO A 293 11.50 6.30 21.08
N SER A 294 11.13 5.32 21.92
CA SER A 294 10.93 5.53 23.36
C SER A 294 12.27 5.70 24.08
N SER A 295 12.24 6.17 25.32
CA SER A 295 13.44 6.24 26.17
C SER A 295 14.01 4.85 26.46
N LYS A 296 13.18 3.79 26.44
CA LYS A 296 13.66 2.41 26.54
C LYS A 296 14.47 2.01 25.31
N ASP A 297 14.04 2.41 24.12
CA ASP A 297 14.77 2.12 22.88
C ASP A 297 16.06 2.90 22.83
N ALA A 298 16.04 4.18 23.23
CA ALA A 298 17.24 5.01 23.31
C ALA A 298 18.25 4.46 24.33
N ALA A 299 17.79 3.81 25.41
CA ALA A 299 18.65 3.15 26.39
C ALA A 299 19.29 1.86 25.87
N SER A 300 18.73 1.25 24.82
CA SER A 300 19.31 0.06 24.17
C SER A 300 20.50 0.40 23.25
N LEU A 301 20.69 1.69 22.92
CA LEU A 301 21.79 2.15 22.08
C LEU A 301 23.14 2.13 22.81
N PRO A 302 24.23 1.75 22.12
CA PRO A 302 25.58 1.90 22.65
C PRO A 302 25.96 3.38 22.80
N THR A 303 26.93 3.67 23.68
CA THR A 303 27.41 5.04 23.95
C THR A 303 27.91 5.76 22.70
N GLN A 304 28.51 5.00 21.76
CA GLN A 304 28.83 5.46 20.41
C GLN A 304 28.08 4.59 19.41
N VAL A 305 27.29 5.23 18.56
CA VAL A 305 26.43 4.59 17.58
C VAL A 305 27.07 4.77 16.21
N ASP A 306 27.45 3.66 15.58
CA ASP A 306 27.86 3.59 14.17
C ASP A 306 26.62 3.42 13.27
N TYR A 307 26.79 3.52 11.94
CA TYR A 307 25.66 3.42 11.02
C TYR A 307 24.93 2.06 11.13
N LYS A 308 25.67 0.98 11.42
CA LYS A 308 25.11 -0.36 11.58
C LYS A 308 24.27 -0.48 12.85
N ALA A 309 24.76 -0.01 13.99
CA ALA A 309 23.99 0.04 15.24
C ALA A 309 22.78 0.98 15.10
N PHE A 310 22.92 2.08 14.35
CA PHE A 310 21.81 2.97 14.05
C PHE A 310 20.74 2.30 13.21
N GLN A 311 21.11 1.53 12.18
CA GLN A 311 20.15 0.79 11.36
C GLN A 311 19.38 -0.25 12.19
N THR A 312 20.08 -1.02 13.04
CA THR A 312 19.46 -1.96 13.97
C THR A 312 18.50 -1.24 14.93
N PHE A 313 18.90 -0.07 15.43
CA PHE A 313 18.05 0.75 16.28
C PHE A 313 16.79 1.24 15.57
N LEU A 314 16.88 1.73 14.33
CA LEU A 314 15.70 2.14 13.55
C LEU A 314 14.71 0.99 13.34
N THR A 315 15.21 -0.23 13.14
CA THR A 315 14.33 -1.40 13.02
C THR A 315 13.65 -1.78 14.34
N GLY A 316 14.30 -1.55 15.48
CA GLY A 316 13.73 -1.80 16.81
C GLY A 316 12.76 -0.71 17.27
N ALA A 317 13.02 0.55 16.87
CA ALA A 317 12.23 1.72 17.24
C ALA A 317 10.92 1.88 16.45
N LEU A 318 10.55 0.90 15.62
CA LEU A 318 9.29 0.89 14.88
C LEU A 318 8.28 0.02 15.62
N HIS A 319 7.37 0.62 16.38
CA HIS A 319 6.37 -0.12 17.12
C HIS A 319 5.08 -0.28 16.30
N ALA A 320 4.37 -1.38 16.51
CA ALA A 320 3.06 -1.59 15.92
C ALA A 320 2.02 -0.54 16.39
N GLU A 321 2.29 0.09 17.53
CA GLU A 321 1.48 1.15 18.14
C GLU A 321 1.68 2.51 17.46
N ASP A 322 2.74 2.70 16.67
CA ASP A 322 3.02 3.95 15.93
C ASP A 322 2.15 4.12 14.67
N LEU A 323 1.13 3.28 14.47
CA LEU A 323 0.20 3.36 13.34
C LEU A 323 -0.91 4.38 13.59
N ALA A 324 -1.30 5.12 12.55
CA ALA A 324 -2.39 6.09 12.63
C ALA A 324 -3.71 5.48 13.18
N GLU A 325 -4.01 4.23 12.84
CA GLU A 325 -5.19 3.52 13.35
C GLU A 325 -5.12 3.29 14.87
N ALA A 326 -3.94 2.98 15.41
CA ALA A 326 -3.73 2.77 16.84
C ALA A 326 -3.93 4.09 17.60
N PHE A 327 -3.38 5.19 17.09
CA PHE A 327 -3.62 6.53 17.66
C PHE A 327 -5.10 6.93 17.61
N GLN A 328 -5.80 6.69 16.50
CA GLN A 328 -7.23 6.99 16.39
C GLN A 328 -8.06 6.21 17.41
N GLN A 329 -7.79 4.91 17.56
CA GLN A 329 -8.46 4.08 18.56
C GLN A 329 -8.18 4.56 19.98
N PHE A 330 -6.93 4.92 20.28
CA PHE A 330 -6.54 5.43 21.58
C PHE A 330 -7.25 6.75 21.93
N PHE A 331 -7.26 7.73 21.02
CA PHE A 331 -7.93 9.01 21.27
C PHE A 331 -9.46 8.87 21.34
N ALA A 332 -10.05 7.92 20.60
CA ALA A 332 -11.49 7.65 20.67
C ALA A 332 -11.94 7.17 22.06
N LEU A 333 -11.07 6.54 22.86
CA LEU A 333 -11.38 6.16 24.25
C LEU A 333 -11.67 7.37 25.15
N PHE A 334 -11.14 8.54 24.81
CA PHE A 334 -11.30 9.76 25.59
C PHE A 334 -12.49 10.62 25.13
N ASP A 335 -13.06 10.31 23.97
CA ASP A 335 -14.29 10.92 23.47
C ASP A 335 -15.52 10.23 24.07
N THR A 336 -15.77 10.53 25.34
CA THR A 336 -16.94 10.01 26.08
C THR A 336 -18.29 10.34 25.44
N GLN A 337 -18.34 11.33 24.54
CA GLN A 337 -19.57 11.78 23.89
C GLN A 337 -19.78 11.12 22.51
N GLY A 338 -18.79 10.38 21.99
CA GLY A 338 -18.84 9.79 20.65
C GLY A 338 -18.97 10.82 19.53
N SER A 339 -18.51 12.04 19.77
CA SER A 339 -18.56 13.17 18.83
C SER A 339 -17.59 13.02 17.66
N GLY A 340 -16.53 12.24 17.83
CA GLY A 340 -15.39 12.16 16.93
C GLY A 340 -14.37 13.30 17.12
N ASP A 341 -14.59 14.18 18.11
CA ASP A 341 -13.79 15.39 18.34
C ASP A 341 -13.04 15.33 19.67
N LEU A 342 -11.90 16.04 19.73
CA LEU A 342 -11.11 16.19 20.94
C LEU A 342 -10.77 17.67 21.17
N SER A 343 -10.98 18.15 22.40
CA SER A 343 -10.59 19.50 22.78
C SER A 343 -9.09 19.61 23.08
N ALA A 344 -8.53 20.81 22.91
CA ALA A 344 -7.12 21.07 23.24
C ALA A 344 -6.79 20.75 24.70
N LYS A 345 -7.73 20.97 25.63
CA LYS A 345 -7.57 20.61 27.05
C LYS A 345 -7.50 19.10 27.25
N GLN A 346 -8.34 18.34 26.55
CA GLN A 346 -8.31 16.88 26.63
C GLN A 346 -7.00 16.34 26.04
N LEU A 347 -6.58 16.81 24.87
CA LEU A 347 -5.32 16.40 24.25
C LEU A 347 -4.12 16.71 25.17
N CYS A 348 -4.05 17.93 25.70
CA CYS A 348 -3.01 18.36 26.64
C CYS A 348 -2.96 17.50 27.90
N ASN A 349 -4.13 17.11 28.44
CA ASN A 349 -4.21 16.23 29.61
C ASN A 349 -3.80 14.78 29.27
N ILE A 350 -4.20 14.27 28.10
CA ILE A 350 -3.88 12.90 27.67
C ILE A 350 -2.37 12.72 27.59
N VAL A 351 -1.67 13.62 26.90
CA VAL A 351 -0.21 13.50 26.72
C VAL A 351 0.60 13.75 28.01
N GLN A 352 -0.01 14.33 29.04
CA GLN A 352 0.60 14.50 30.37
C GLN A 352 0.33 13.34 31.31
N MET A 353 -0.80 12.64 31.16
CA MET A 353 -1.27 11.64 32.13
C MET A 353 -1.13 10.21 31.63
N TYR A 354 -0.98 10.01 30.32
CA TYR A 354 -0.94 8.70 29.69
C TYR A 354 0.37 8.49 28.91
N GLY A 355 0.83 7.23 28.93
CA GLY A 355 2.11 6.82 28.35
C GLY A 355 3.13 6.44 29.42
N ASN A 356 4.15 5.68 29.00
CA ASN A 356 5.28 5.34 29.87
C ASN A 356 6.21 6.55 30.12
N GLU A 357 6.09 7.58 29.27
CA GLU A 357 6.90 8.79 29.26
C GLU A 357 5.98 10.00 29.07
N PRO A 358 5.32 10.47 30.15
CA PRO A 358 4.44 11.64 30.06
C PRO A 358 5.25 12.90 29.75
N LEU A 359 4.70 13.76 28.89
CA LEU A 359 5.32 15.04 28.57
C LEU A 359 5.26 15.98 29.77
N SER A 360 6.29 16.83 29.93
CA SER A 360 6.23 17.91 30.90
C SER A 360 5.13 18.92 30.53
N LYS A 361 4.65 19.69 31.51
CA LYS A 361 3.57 20.67 31.29
C LYS A 361 3.88 21.67 30.17
N ASP A 362 5.15 22.04 30.01
CA ASP A 362 5.57 23.00 28.98
C ASP A 362 5.69 22.34 27.59
N GLU A 363 6.13 21.08 27.52
CA GLU A 363 6.18 20.32 26.27
C GLU A 363 4.78 19.94 25.77
N ALA A 364 3.90 19.49 26.67
CA ALA A 364 2.52 19.16 26.36
C ALA A 364 1.74 20.36 25.82
N LYS A 365 1.97 21.55 26.37
CA LYS A 365 1.38 22.79 25.85
C LYS A 365 1.88 23.10 24.45
N LYS A 366 3.19 23.06 24.22
CA LYS A 366 3.78 23.30 22.89
C LYS A 366 3.25 22.30 21.87
N PHE A 367 3.23 21.01 22.21
CA PHE A 367 2.67 19.95 21.38
C PHE A 367 1.21 20.25 21.04
N THR A 368 0.40 20.59 22.04
CA THR A 368 -1.03 20.90 21.83
C THR A 368 -1.21 22.14 20.95
N GLU A 369 -0.42 23.20 21.16
CA GLU A 369 -0.48 24.43 20.36
C GLU A 369 -0.10 24.17 18.89
N ILE A 370 0.89 23.30 18.66
CA ILE A 370 1.30 22.91 17.32
C ILE A 370 0.19 22.10 16.63
N VAL A 371 -0.34 21.08 17.30
CA VAL A 371 -1.33 20.16 16.72
C VAL A 371 -2.68 20.84 16.55
N MET A 372 -3.11 21.66 17.51
CA MET A 372 -4.43 22.31 17.50
C MET A 372 -4.40 23.67 16.78
N GLY A 373 -3.24 24.35 16.74
CA GLY A 373 -3.11 25.69 16.19
C GLY A 373 -3.95 26.70 16.97
N SER A 374 -4.76 27.47 16.24
CA SER A 374 -5.72 28.42 16.84
C SER A 374 -7.09 27.80 17.17
N GLU A 375 -7.29 26.52 16.83
CA GLU A 375 -8.57 25.84 16.98
C GLU A 375 -8.68 25.17 18.36
N GLY A 376 -9.79 25.37 19.06
CA GLY A 376 -9.98 24.84 20.41
C GLY A 376 -10.41 23.36 20.46
N VAL A 377 -10.99 22.86 19.36
CA VAL A 377 -11.55 21.51 19.21
C VAL A 377 -11.32 21.06 17.78
N LEU A 378 -10.83 19.83 17.59
CA LEU A 378 -10.57 19.24 16.29
C LEU A 378 -11.06 17.80 16.22
N PRO A 379 -11.46 17.32 15.04
CA PRO A 379 -11.73 15.90 14.83
C PRO A 379 -10.49 15.05 15.11
N ILE A 380 -10.67 13.92 15.80
CA ILE A 380 -9.59 12.99 16.18
C ILE A 380 -8.76 12.59 14.96
N LYS A 381 -9.41 12.37 13.82
CA LYS A 381 -8.73 12.03 12.56
C LYS A 381 -7.73 13.12 12.14
N VAL A 382 -8.13 14.39 12.21
CA VAL A 382 -7.28 15.53 11.84
C VAL A 382 -6.12 15.67 12.81
N ILE A 383 -6.35 15.43 14.11
CA ILE A 383 -5.30 15.43 15.13
C ILE A 383 -4.25 14.36 14.82
N VAL A 384 -4.68 13.13 14.51
CA VAL A 384 -3.76 12.04 14.15
C VAL A 384 -3.02 12.33 12.85
N ASP A 385 -3.71 12.83 11.82
CA ASP A 385 -3.06 13.19 10.55
C ASP A 385 -1.98 14.25 10.78
N ARG A 386 -2.22 15.29 11.61
CA ARG A 386 -1.21 16.31 11.96
C ARG A 386 -0.02 15.76 12.75
N ILE A 387 -0.25 14.79 13.64
CA ILE A 387 0.83 14.11 14.38
C ILE A 387 1.69 13.28 13.42
N MET A 388 1.06 12.56 12.48
CA MET A 388 1.76 11.67 11.53
C MET A 388 2.44 12.42 10.39
N GLU A 389 1.92 13.59 9.99
CA GLU A 389 2.53 14.45 8.96
C GLU A 389 3.79 15.19 9.47
N GLY A 390 4.14 15.04 10.75
CA GLY A 390 5.38 15.58 11.30
C GLY A 390 5.41 17.10 11.37
N GLN A 391 4.25 17.77 11.54
CA GLN A 391 4.19 19.21 11.77
C GLN A 391 4.64 19.62 13.19
N ILE A 392 5.49 18.81 13.87
CA ILE A 392 5.92 18.98 15.27
C ILE A 392 7.40 19.32 15.36
#